data_AF-A0A246RUK2-F1
#
_entry.id   AF-A0A246RUK2-F1
#
_cell.length_a   1.000
_cell.length_b   1.000
_cell.length_c   1.000
_cell.angle_alpha   90.00
_cell.angle_beta   90.00
_cell.angle_gamma   90.00
#
_symmetry.space_group_name_H-M   'P 1'
#
loop_
_entity.id
_entity.type
_entity.pdbx_description
1 polymer ?
#
loop_
_entity_poly.entity_id
_entity_poly.type
_entity_poly.pdbx_seq_one_letter_code
_entity_poly.pdbx_strand_id
1 'polypeptide(L)'
;MFFAEMGLTQHDSLTAAQQAASEAASASGGRSFTCVVFQQGGRLMLTTAFSNAFLINHVVAEPAAKGGNPRMATNRPMDTTHVRAISKYLVENERNYILPPVTLNVRSVPAIHVPRGNFATTVGFVVIGDETKFSVTDGQHRLAAISRAKDFLSDPDSTFMGDSVSVVIVVEPDLARIHQDFADAAQTKQIPASLLAAFNTREPLNRVLTKIVDGSTLFRSRIDETSKSLSKNSPAIFLLNQVRGMVKELLFRDYALSESSIPARSNQVIGTTERQDAFVERTLSMMEMLTTHMTPWQAIAELPTSGGPANQVVDYRKHYINMTATGLVIIGHVAYEIEKNPDPGWRTDQYLRLSTKIDWRRDAEIWQGAIISGDKISTTRAPGRLAAKRVMAAIGLPAADVVEGAPQGAEPLLRVEI
;
A
#
# COMPACT_ATOMS: atom_id res chain seq x y z
N MET A 1 -5.81 42.44 -19.17
CA MET A 1 -6.60 41.79 -20.23
C MET A 1 -6.79 40.30 -19.99
N PHE A 2 -5.76 39.54 -19.61
CA PHE A 2 -5.84 38.06 -19.45
C PHE A 2 -6.95 37.51 -18.53
N PHE A 3 -7.29 38.20 -17.43
CA PHE A 3 -8.26 37.67 -16.44
C PHE A 3 -9.74 37.84 -16.82
N ALA A 4 -10.07 38.89 -17.57
CA ALA A 4 -11.46 39.15 -17.99
C ALA A 4 -11.95 38.09 -19.00
N GLU A 5 -11.04 37.60 -19.87
CA GLU A 5 -11.32 36.53 -20.83
C GLU A 5 -11.52 35.15 -20.16
N MET A 6 -11.06 34.98 -18.92
CA MET A 6 -11.21 33.74 -18.14
C MET A 6 -12.39 33.79 -17.16
N GLY A 7 -13.27 34.79 -17.25
CA GLY A 7 -14.46 34.93 -16.41
C GLY A 7 -14.20 35.49 -15.00
N LEU A 8 -13.00 36.04 -14.74
CA LEU A 8 -12.66 36.59 -13.43
C LEU A 8 -13.06 38.06 -13.30
N THR A 9 -13.86 38.35 -12.28
CA THR A 9 -14.34 39.68 -11.93
C THR A 9 -13.89 40.07 -10.52
N GLN A 10 -13.35 41.28 -10.37
CA GLN A 10 -12.88 41.80 -9.09
C GLN A 10 -13.90 42.73 -8.44
N HIS A 11 -14.06 42.62 -7.13
CA HIS A 11 -15.02 43.38 -6.33
C HIS A 11 -14.35 44.14 -5.20
N ASP A 12 -14.98 45.20 -4.70
CA ASP A 12 -14.38 46.05 -3.66
C ASP A 12 -14.18 45.32 -2.32
N SER A 13 -14.91 44.23 -2.09
CA SER A 13 -14.80 43.39 -0.89
C SER A 13 -15.14 41.93 -1.17
N LEU A 14 -14.79 41.04 -0.24
CA LEU A 14 -15.18 39.63 -0.31
C LEU A 14 -16.70 39.46 -0.22
N THR A 15 -17.38 40.29 0.58
CA THR A 15 -18.85 40.31 0.69
C THR A 15 -19.50 40.66 -0.64
N ALA A 16 -19.00 41.69 -1.33
CA ALA A 16 -19.49 42.05 -2.66
C ALA A 16 -19.24 40.94 -3.68
N ALA A 17 -18.07 40.27 -3.61
CA ALA A 17 -17.78 39.11 -4.45
C ALA A 17 -18.74 37.93 -4.19
N GLN A 18 -19.07 37.67 -2.92
CA GLN A 18 -20.02 36.62 -2.54
C GLN A 18 -21.43 36.93 -3.06
N GLN A 19 -21.89 38.17 -2.88
CA GLN A 19 -23.21 38.58 -3.34
C GLN A 19 -23.33 38.45 -4.86
N ALA A 20 -22.34 38.96 -5.60
CA ALA A 20 -22.30 38.82 -7.05
C ALA A 20 -22.29 37.35 -7.51
N ALA A 21 -21.54 36.48 -6.81
CA ALA A 21 -21.53 35.05 -7.12
C ALA A 21 -22.88 34.39 -6.87
N SER A 22 -23.59 34.79 -5.80
CA SER A 22 -24.93 34.31 -5.50
C SER A 22 -25.95 34.74 -6.56
N GLU A 23 -25.87 35.99 -7.02
CA GLU A 23 -26.69 36.53 -8.12
C GLU A 23 -26.40 35.81 -9.44
N ALA A 24 -25.13 35.63 -9.79
CA ALA A 24 -24.71 34.93 -11.00
C ALA A 24 -25.10 33.44 -11.00
N ALA A 25 -24.99 32.76 -9.85
CA ALA A 25 -25.47 31.38 -9.69
C ALA A 25 -26.98 31.30 -9.90
N SER A 26 -27.75 32.20 -9.29
CA SER A 26 -29.21 32.25 -9.44
C SER A 26 -29.63 32.52 -10.89
N ALA A 27 -28.93 33.43 -11.57
CA ALA A 27 -29.23 33.79 -12.97
C ALA A 27 -28.88 32.68 -13.97
N SER A 28 -27.85 31.88 -13.69
CA SER A 28 -27.39 30.79 -14.56
C SER A 28 -27.98 29.43 -14.24
N GLY A 29 -28.81 29.32 -13.19
CA GLY A 29 -29.25 28.03 -12.63
C GLY A 29 -28.09 27.23 -12.02
N GLY A 30 -26.94 27.86 -11.80
CA GLY A 30 -25.73 27.22 -11.30
C GLY A 30 -25.61 27.26 -9.78
N ARG A 31 -24.42 26.88 -9.31
CA ARG A 31 -24.06 26.88 -7.89
C ARG A 31 -22.78 27.68 -7.66
N SER A 32 -22.75 28.43 -6.57
CA SER A 32 -21.56 29.16 -6.12
C SER A 32 -20.75 28.30 -5.16
N PHE A 33 -19.45 28.19 -5.41
CA PHE A 33 -18.51 27.48 -4.55
C PHE A 33 -17.41 28.43 -4.07
N THR A 34 -17.17 28.43 -2.76
CA THR A 34 -15.97 29.07 -2.21
C THR A 34 -14.73 28.34 -2.71
N CYS A 35 -13.75 29.08 -3.18
CA CYS A 35 -12.51 28.54 -3.71
C CYS A 35 -11.31 29.43 -3.35
N VAL A 36 -10.12 28.86 -3.45
CA VAL A 36 -8.89 29.64 -3.49
C VAL A 36 -8.47 29.78 -4.95
N VAL A 37 -8.29 31.01 -5.39
CA VAL A 37 -7.83 31.38 -6.72
C VAL A 37 -6.35 31.69 -6.66
N PHE A 38 -5.56 31.07 -7.54
CA PHE A 38 -4.11 31.21 -7.55
C PHE A 38 -3.54 31.07 -8.96
N GLN A 39 -2.25 31.38 -9.11
CA GLN A 39 -1.52 31.15 -10.34
C GLN A 39 -0.47 30.06 -10.17
N GLN A 40 -0.37 29.20 -11.17
CA GLN A 40 0.68 28.18 -11.26
C GLN A 40 1.07 28.01 -12.73
N GLY A 41 2.36 28.06 -13.05
CA GLY A 41 2.85 27.93 -14.43
C GLY A 41 2.28 28.99 -15.39
N GLY A 42 1.93 30.18 -14.88
CA GLY A 42 1.30 31.26 -15.66
C GLY A 42 -0.19 31.05 -15.98
N ARG A 43 -0.84 30.07 -15.34
CA ARG A 43 -2.25 29.73 -15.58
C ARG A 43 -3.09 30.01 -14.35
N LEU A 44 -4.35 30.37 -14.57
CA LEU A 44 -5.35 30.55 -13.51
C LEU A 44 -5.81 29.17 -13.01
N MET A 45 -5.68 28.96 -11.71
CA MET A 45 -6.13 27.74 -11.05
C MET A 45 -7.04 28.08 -9.88
N LEU A 46 -7.95 27.14 -9.60
CA LEU A 46 -8.87 27.19 -8.48
C LEU A 46 -8.70 25.92 -7.66
N THR A 47 -8.85 26.01 -6.34
CA THR A 47 -9.03 24.82 -5.49
C THR A 47 -10.28 24.98 -4.63
N THR A 48 -11.07 23.91 -4.56
CA THR A 48 -12.31 23.83 -3.79
C THR A 48 -12.59 22.37 -3.41
N ALA A 49 -13.79 22.07 -2.91
CA ALA A 49 -14.23 20.70 -2.66
C ALA A 49 -15.61 20.49 -3.32
N PHE A 50 -15.77 19.33 -3.94
CA PHE A 50 -17.05 18.91 -4.53
C PHE A 50 -17.56 17.66 -3.85
N SER A 51 -18.87 17.59 -3.64
CA SER A 51 -19.49 16.36 -3.13
C SER A 51 -19.36 15.22 -4.14
N ASN A 52 -19.36 13.99 -3.65
CA ASN A 52 -19.36 12.79 -4.50
C ASN A 52 -20.52 12.82 -5.51
N ALA A 53 -21.70 13.30 -5.09
CA ALA A 53 -22.83 13.55 -5.99
C ALA A 53 -22.53 14.56 -7.10
N PHE A 54 -21.88 15.67 -6.77
CA PHE A 54 -21.55 16.70 -7.74
C PHE A 54 -20.52 16.18 -8.77
N LEU A 55 -19.48 15.48 -8.29
CA LEU A 55 -18.43 14.92 -9.13
C LEU A 55 -18.97 13.93 -10.16
N ILE A 56 -19.86 13.02 -9.76
CA ILE A 56 -20.46 12.03 -10.67
C ILE A 56 -21.25 12.71 -11.80
N ASN A 57 -21.93 13.83 -11.52
CA ASN A 57 -22.82 14.48 -12.48
C ASN A 57 -22.11 15.48 -13.43
N HIS A 58 -21.01 16.08 -12.98
CA HIS A 58 -20.35 17.17 -13.71
C HIS A 58 -19.01 16.78 -14.32
N VAL A 59 -18.42 15.65 -13.93
CA VAL A 59 -17.12 15.22 -14.44
C VAL A 59 -17.27 14.15 -15.51
N VAL A 60 -16.87 14.49 -16.73
CA VAL A 60 -16.91 13.59 -17.88
C VAL A 60 -15.59 12.84 -17.95
N ALA A 61 -15.65 11.55 -17.61
CA ALA A 61 -14.55 10.62 -17.82
C ALA A 61 -14.80 9.83 -19.11
N GLU A 62 -14.58 10.43 -20.28
CA GLU A 62 -14.58 9.67 -21.55
C GLU A 62 -13.26 8.88 -21.65
N PRO A 63 -13.26 7.54 -21.50
CA PRO A 63 -12.05 6.75 -21.63
C PRO A 63 -11.70 6.61 -23.11
N ALA A 64 -10.41 6.66 -23.46
CA ALA A 64 -9.98 6.30 -24.81
C ALA A 64 -10.45 4.88 -25.16
N ALA A 65 -11.24 4.73 -26.23
CA ALA A 65 -11.55 3.42 -26.79
C ALA A 65 -10.24 2.73 -27.21
N LYS A 66 -10.06 1.47 -26.79
CA LYS A 66 -8.87 0.68 -27.10
C LYS A 66 -8.79 0.48 -28.63
N GLY A 67 -7.85 1.15 -29.30
CA GLY A 67 -7.69 1.12 -30.76
C GLY A 67 -8.18 2.38 -31.52
N GLY A 68 -8.66 3.42 -30.83
CA GLY A 68 -9.00 4.71 -31.43
C GLY A 68 -7.79 5.64 -31.64
N ASN A 69 -7.98 6.76 -32.35
CA ASN A 69 -6.94 7.77 -32.56
C ASN A 69 -6.55 8.44 -31.21
N PRO A 70 -5.33 8.24 -30.67
CA PRO A 70 -4.92 8.76 -29.37
C PRO A 70 -4.97 10.29 -29.28
N ARG A 71 -5.00 11.00 -30.42
CA ARG A 71 -5.07 12.47 -30.47
C ARG A 71 -6.45 13.05 -30.19
N MET A 72 -7.50 12.21 -30.17
CA MET A 72 -8.88 12.63 -29.92
C MET A 72 -9.38 12.25 -28.53
N ALA A 73 -8.69 11.36 -27.82
CA ALA A 73 -9.08 10.92 -26.50
C ALA A 73 -8.33 11.71 -25.42
N THR A 74 -9.07 12.25 -24.46
CA THR A 74 -8.56 13.09 -23.38
C THR A 74 -8.02 12.30 -22.17
N ASN A 75 -8.22 10.97 -22.11
CA ASN A 75 -7.94 10.15 -20.91
C ASN A 75 -7.22 8.82 -21.19
N ARG A 76 -6.62 8.23 -20.14
CA ARG A 76 -5.98 6.90 -20.16
C ARG A 76 -7.01 5.78 -20.35
N PRO A 77 -6.63 4.66 -21.00
CA PRO A 77 -7.34 3.39 -20.81
C PRO A 77 -7.50 3.08 -19.31
N MET A 78 -8.74 2.84 -18.90
CA MET A 78 -9.08 2.60 -17.49
C MET A 78 -8.64 1.19 -17.07
N ASP A 79 -7.99 1.09 -15.90
CA ASP A 79 -7.67 -0.21 -15.29
C ASP A 79 -8.84 -0.60 -14.38
N THR A 80 -9.67 -1.51 -14.87
CA THR A 80 -10.85 -1.99 -14.14
C THR A 80 -10.50 -2.75 -12.86
N THR A 81 -9.28 -3.27 -12.73
CA THR A 81 -8.80 -3.91 -11.50
C THR A 81 -8.50 -2.86 -10.43
N HIS A 82 -7.84 -1.78 -10.82
CA HIS A 82 -7.56 -0.67 -9.89
C HIS A 82 -8.84 0.04 -9.42
N VAL A 83 -9.80 0.29 -10.34
CA VAL A 83 -11.11 0.86 -9.98
C VAL A 83 -11.87 -0.02 -8.99
N ARG A 84 -11.87 -1.35 -9.20
CA ARG A 84 -12.49 -2.30 -8.27
C ARG A 84 -11.84 -2.26 -6.89
N ALA A 85 -10.51 -2.16 -6.82
CA ALA A 85 -9.79 -2.07 -5.55
C ALA A 85 -10.14 -0.79 -4.77
N ILE A 86 -10.18 0.37 -5.44
CA ILE A 86 -10.57 1.64 -4.79
C ILE A 86 -12.04 1.59 -4.37
N SER A 87 -12.94 1.10 -5.23
CA SER A 87 -14.37 1.00 -4.91
C SER A 87 -14.60 0.11 -3.71
N LYS A 88 -13.92 -1.04 -3.64
CA LYS A 88 -13.95 -1.93 -2.47
C LYS A 88 -13.47 -1.20 -1.20
N TYR A 89 -12.36 -0.46 -1.29
CA TYR A 89 -11.86 0.34 -0.17
C TYR A 89 -12.90 1.37 0.33
N LEU A 90 -13.57 2.09 -0.57
CA LEU A 90 -14.60 3.06 -0.21
C LEU A 90 -15.78 2.40 0.51
N VAL A 91 -16.26 1.26 -0.01
CA VAL A 91 -17.38 0.52 0.59
C VAL A 91 -17.01 -0.05 1.97
N GLU A 92 -15.83 -0.67 2.10
CA GLU A 92 -15.37 -1.26 3.37
C GLU A 92 -15.01 -0.22 4.43
N ASN A 93 -14.80 1.04 4.05
CA ASN A 93 -14.30 2.10 4.93
C ASN A 93 -15.14 3.38 4.83
N GLU A 94 -16.44 3.29 4.56
CA GLU A 94 -17.33 4.44 4.31
C GLU A 94 -17.16 5.56 5.34
N ARG A 95 -17.02 5.23 6.63
CA ARG A 95 -16.89 6.23 7.71
C ARG A 95 -15.46 6.70 7.99
N ASN A 96 -14.45 6.14 7.32
CA ASN A 96 -13.03 6.34 7.63
C ASN A 96 -12.13 6.29 6.37
N TYR A 97 -12.63 6.66 5.20
CA TYR A 97 -11.81 6.67 3.99
C TYR A 97 -11.11 8.02 3.79
N ILE A 98 -10.06 8.02 2.96
CA ILE A 98 -9.44 9.24 2.44
C ILE A 98 -9.19 9.06 0.95
N LEU A 99 -9.58 10.07 0.16
CA LEU A 99 -9.22 10.17 -1.24
C LEU A 99 -8.29 11.38 -1.45
N PRO A 100 -7.14 11.20 -2.11
CA PRO A 100 -6.32 12.33 -2.49
C PRO A 100 -7.06 13.23 -3.50
N PRO A 101 -6.67 14.51 -3.64
CA PRO A 101 -7.33 15.46 -4.52
C PRO A 101 -7.35 15.01 -5.99
N VAL A 102 -8.41 15.36 -6.71
CA VAL A 102 -8.49 15.16 -8.17
C VAL A 102 -8.15 16.45 -8.91
N THR A 103 -7.55 16.31 -10.08
CA THR A 103 -7.24 17.47 -10.95
C THR A 103 -8.19 17.46 -12.12
N LEU A 104 -8.90 18.57 -12.30
CA LEU A 104 -9.93 18.76 -13.32
C LEU A 104 -9.52 19.91 -14.24
N ASN A 105 -9.87 19.78 -15.51
CA ASN A 105 -9.73 20.82 -16.52
C ASN A 105 -11.13 21.28 -16.96
N VAL A 106 -11.33 22.58 -17.03
CA VAL A 106 -12.56 23.19 -17.54
C VAL A 106 -12.22 24.26 -18.56
N ARG A 107 -12.94 24.27 -19.68
CA ARG A 107 -12.70 25.27 -20.76
C ARG A 107 -13.10 26.67 -20.34
N SER A 108 -14.23 26.78 -19.64
CA SER A 108 -14.78 28.03 -19.14
C SER A 108 -15.70 27.76 -17.97
N VAL A 109 -15.72 28.67 -17.01
CA VAL A 109 -16.72 28.72 -15.96
C VAL A 109 -17.58 29.98 -16.13
N PRO A 110 -18.88 29.96 -15.77
CA PRO A 110 -19.76 31.11 -15.87
C PRO A 110 -19.20 32.39 -15.25
N ALA A 111 -18.63 32.29 -14.04
CA ALA A 111 -18.00 33.44 -13.38
C ALA A 111 -17.04 32.99 -12.27
N ILE A 112 -16.03 33.82 -12.03
CA ILE A 112 -15.15 33.75 -10.87
C ILE A 112 -15.14 35.15 -10.24
N HIS A 113 -15.52 35.26 -8.98
CA HIS A 113 -15.58 36.53 -8.27
C HIS A 113 -14.54 36.55 -7.15
N VAL A 114 -13.68 37.57 -7.14
CA VAL A 114 -12.62 37.73 -6.13
C VAL A 114 -12.64 39.16 -5.57
N PRO A 115 -12.17 39.39 -4.33
CA PRO A 115 -11.92 40.74 -3.85
C PRO A 115 -10.76 41.37 -4.61
N ARG A 116 -10.84 42.68 -4.85
CA ARG A 116 -9.78 43.48 -5.46
C ARG A 116 -8.61 43.56 -4.50
N GLY A 117 -7.42 43.27 -5.01
CA GLY A 117 -6.18 43.34 -4.27
C GLY A 117 -5.05 42.70 -5.07
N ASN A 118 -3.83 42.87 -4.60
CA ASN A 118 -2.65 42.32 -5.24
C ASN A 118 -2.15 41.11 -4.45
N PHE A 119 -2.79 39.96 -4.67
CA PHE A 119 -2.45 38.72 -3.97
C PHE A 119 -2.01 37.64 -4.95
N ALA A 120 -0.94 36.91 -4.61
CA ALA A 120 -0.51 35.72 -5.36
C ALA A 120 -1.54 34.58 -5.26
N THR A 121 -2.26 34.54 -4.14
CA THR A 121 -3.39 33.64 -3.87
C THR A 121 -4.50 34.43 -3.18
N THR A 122 -5.75 34.23 -3.56
CA THR A 122 -6.90 34.93 -2.96
C THR A 122 -8.09 34.00 -2.78
N VAL A 123 -8.94 34.28 -1.78
CA VAL A 123 -10.23 33.60 -1.66
C VAL A 123 -11.19 34.21 -2.69
N GLY A 124 -11.99 33.36 -3.32
CA GLY A 124 -13.01 33.77 -4.27
C GLY A 124 -14.18 32.82 -4.32
N PHE A 125 -15.09 33.09 -5.24
CA PHE A 125 -16.28 32.32 -5.48
C PHE A 125 -16.35 31.96 -6.96
N VAL A 126 -16.41 30.67 -7.27
CA VAL A 126 -16.62 30.19 -8.64
C VAL A 126 -18.06 29.76 -8.80
N VAL A 127 -18.70 30.24 -9.87
CA VAL A 127 -20.03 29.82 -10.27
C VAL A 127 -19.89 28.71 -11.29
N ILE A 128 -20.53 27.57 -11.03
CA ILE A 128 -20.54 26.41 -11.91
C ILE A 128 -21.98 26.16 -12.33
N GLY A 129 -22.24 26.22 -13.64
CA GLY A 129 -23.56 25.95 -14.20
C GLY A 129 -23.79 24.45 -14.34
N ASP A 130 -25.06 24.04 -14.45
CA ASP A 130 -25.42 22.62 -14.63
C ASP A 130 -24.84 22.01 -15.93
N GLU A 131 -24.66 22.85 -16.95
CA GLU A 131 -24.04 22.48 -18.23
C GLU A 131 -22.50 22.47 -18.19
N THR A 132 -21.88 22.94 -17.10
CA THR A 132 -20.43 22.90 -16.97
C THR A 132 -19.96 21.45 -16.84
N LYS A 133 -19.19 21.00 -17.82
CA LYS A 133 -18.53 19.68 -17.80
C LYS A 133 -17.04 19.83 -17.57
N PHE A 134 -16.54 19.08 -16.59
CA PHE A 134 -15.11 18.96 -16.31
C PHE A 134 -14.53 17.77 -17.05
N SER A 135 -13.32 17.96 -17.58
CA SER A 135 -12.45 16.87 -18.04
C SER A 135 -11.48 16.48 -16.93
N VAL A 136 -11.13 15.20 -16.85
CA VAL A 136 -10.24 14.70 -15.80
C VAL A 136 -8.79 14.75 -16.26
N THR A 137 -7.93 15.39 -15.49
CA THR A 137 -6.47 15.40 -15.74
C THR A 137 -5.78 14.32 -14.92
N ASP A 138 -6.16 14.21 -13.64
CA ASP A 138 -5.68 13.17 -12.74
C ASP A 138 -6.82 12.73 -11.80
N GLY A 139 -6.87 11.43 -11.48
CA GLY A 139 -7.88 10.85 -10.60
C GLY A 139 -9.03 10.15 -11.29
N GLN A 140 -8.91 9.82 -12.58
CA GLN A 140 -9.94 9.09 -13.34
C GLN A 140 -10.40 7.79 -12.65
N HIS A 141 -9.47 7.02 -12.06
CA HIS A 141 -9.83 5.77 -11.38
C HIS A 141 -10.57 6.02 -10.06
N ARG A 142 -10.28 7.14 -9.37
CA ARG A 142 -10.96 7.55 -8.14
C ARG A 142 -12.40 7.96 -8.44
N LEU A 143 -12.62 8.77 -9.46
CA LEU A 143 -13.96 9.18 -9.90
C LEU A 143 -14.81 7.98 -10.36
N ALA A 144 -14.23 7.07 -11.16
CA ALA A 144 -14.90 5.84 -11.55
C ALA A 144 -15.23 4.94 -10.35
N ALA A 145 -14.35 4.90 -9.34
CA ALA A 145 -14.56 4.15 -8.11
C ALA A 145 -15.65 4.75 -7.22
N ILE A 146 -15.76 6.08 -7.12
CA ILE A 146 -16.85 6.79 -6.43
C ILE A 146 -18.19 6.43 -7.10
N SER A 147 -18.27 6.53 -8.43
CA SER A 147 -19.46 6.17 -9.19
C SER A 147 -19.86 4.72 -8.97
N ARG A 148 -18.89 3.80 -8.89
CA ARG A 148 -19.14 2.38 -8.64
C ARG A 148 -19.53 2.11 -7.19
N ALA A 149 -18.90 2.77 -6.21
CA ALA A 149 -19.18 2.58 -4.79
C ALA A 149 -20.61 2.98 -4.42
N LYS A 150 -21.16 4.00 -5.09
CA LYS A 150 -22.57 4.40 -4.97
C LYS A 150 -23.53 3.21 -5.13
N ASP A 151 -23.27 2.31 -6.07
CA ASP A 151 -24.15 1.17 -6.34
C ASP A 151 -24.14 0.14 -5.20
N PHE A 152 -23.10 0.13 -4.36
CA PHE A 152 -22.96 -0.78 -3.21
C PHE A 152 -23.36 -0.12 -1.88
N LEU A 153 -23.33 1.21 -1.80
CA LEU A 153 -23.70 2.01 -0.64
C LEU A 153 -25.12 2.59 -0.85
N SER A 154 -26.09 1.70 -0.98
CA SER A 154 -27.50 2.05 -1.23
C SER A 154 -28.33 2.27 0.04
N ASP A 155 -27.69 2.17 1.21
CA ASP A 155 -28.33 2.35 2.50
C ASP A 155 -28.87 3.79 2.62
N PRO A 156 -30.15 4.01 2.99
CA PRO A 156 -30.69 5.34 3.25
C PRO A 156 -29.89 6.16 4.27
N ASP A 157 -29.19 5.52 5.20
CA ASP A 157 -28.37 6.18 6.22
C ASP A 157 -26.94 6.51 5.73
N SER A 158 -26.58 6.14 4.50
CA SER A 158 -25.27 6.41 3.93
C SER A 158 -25.06 7.91 3.68
N THR A 159 -24.00 8.47 4.27
CA THR A 159 -23.58 9.87 4.03
C THR A 159 -22.61 10.00 2.86
N PHE A 160 -22.22 8.89 2.24
CA PHE A 160 -21.14 8.83 1.24
C PHE A 160 -21.34 9.83 0.09
N MET A 161 -22.57 10.00 -0.39
CA MET A 161 -22.85 10.92 -1.51
C MET A 161 -22.74 12.41 -1.13
N GLY A 162 -22.86 12.73 0.17
CA GLY A 162 -22.68 14.06 0.74
C GLY A 162 -21.23 14.41 1.07
N ASP A 163 -20.37 13.41 1.25
CA ASP A 163 -18.94 13.63 1.45
C ASP A 163 -18.31 14.34 0.26
N SER A 164 -17.23 15.08 0.52
CA SER A 164 -16.56 15.90 -0.49
C SER A 164 -15.11 15.53 -0.70
N VAL A 165 -14.65 15.63 -1.96
CA VAL A 165 -13.26 15.43 -2.35
C VAL A 165 -12.67 16.77 -2.76
N SER A 166 -11.44 17.04 -2.34
CA SER A 166 -10.69 18.22 -2.76
C SER A 166 -10.42 18.16 -4.27
N VAL A 167 -10.62 19.29 -4.95
CA VAL A 167 -10.42 19.42 -6.39
C VAL A 167 -9.49 20.58 -6.70
N VAL A 168 -8.55 20.36 -7.61
CA VAL A 168 -7.82 21.42 -8.30
C VAL A 168 -8.42 21.57 -9.68
N ILE A 169 -8.85 22.79 -10.02
CA ILE A 169 -9.49 23.11 -11.29
C ILE A 169 -8.54 24.02 -12.06
N VAL A 170 -8.17 23.58 -13.25
CA VAL A 170 -7.39 24.34 -14.20
C VAL A 170 -8.35 24.91 -15.24
N VAL A 171 -8.39 26.24 -15.35
CA VAL A 171 -9.22 26.92 -16.36
C VAL A 171 -8.38 27.05 -17.63
N GLU A 172 -8.64 26.18 -18.60
CA GLU A 172 -7.86 26.07 -19.83
C GLU A 172 -8.77 25.80 -21.04
N PRO A 173 -8.90 26.77 -21.97
CA PRO A 173 -9.62 26.55 -23.21
C PRO A 173 -8.82 25.74 -24.25
N ASP A 174 -7.49 25.71 -24.19
CA ASP A 174 -6.64 25.00 -25.16
C ASP A 174 -6.53 23.49 -24.90
N LEU A 175 -7.13 22.70 -25.79
CA LEU A 175 -7.12 21.24 -25.72
C LEU A 175 -5.71 20.63 -25.76
N ALA A 176 -4.78 21.23 -26.51
CA ALA A 176 -3.41 20.71 -26.60
C ALA A 176 -2.70 20.79 -25.23
N ARG A 177 -2.95 21.87 -24.48
CA ARG A 177 -2.43 22.03 -23.12
C ARG A 177 -3.09 21.07 -22.13
N ILE A 178 -4.40 20.85 -22.24
CA ILE A 178 -5.10 19.83 -21.45
C ILE A 178 -4.47 18.44 -21.64
N HIS A 179 -4.13 18.06 -22.88
CA HIS A 179 -3.44 16.80 -23.16
C HIS A 179 -2.03 16.75 -22.58
N GLN A 180 -1.29 17.86 -22.62
CA GLN A 180 0.04 17.94 -22.02
C GLN A 180 -0.02 17.81 -20.49
N ASP A 181 -0.99 18.47 -19.84
CA ASP A 181 -1.18 18.39 -18.39
C ASP A 181 -1.38 16.94 -17.93
N PHE A 182 -2.14 16.16 -18.70
CA PHE A 182 -2.34 14.75 -18.44
C PHE A 182 -1.01 13.97 -18.50
N ALA A 183 -0.18 14.24 -19.52
CA ALA A 183 1.12 13.60 -19.68
C ALA A 183 2.09 13.96 -18.55
N ASP A 184 2.08 15.22 -18.09
CA ASP A 184 2.96 15.72 -17.03
C ASP A 184 2.56 15.15 -15.66
N ALA A 185 1.25 15.10 -15.36
CA ALA A 185 0.73 14.52 -14.11
C ALA A 185 1.06 13.01 -13.97
N ALA A 186 1.07 12.28 -15.10
CA ALA A 186 1.32 10.84 -15.13
C ALA A 186 2.78 10.43 -14.84
N GLN A 187 3.73 11.37 -14.80
CA GLN A 187 5.15 11.08 -14.57
C GLN A 187 5.52 10.88 -13.09
N THR A 188 4.57 11.07 -12.17
CA THR A 188 4.80 10.89 -10.73
C THR A 188 5.11 9.43 -10.38
N LYS A 189 6.22 9.21 -9.65
CA LYS A 189 6.66 7.85 -9.27
C LYS A 189 5.70 7.24 -8.25
N GLN A 190 5.31 5.98 -8.47
CA GLN A 190 4.51 5.21 -7.51
C GLN A 190 5.26 5.01 -6.19
N ILE A 191 4.51 5.08 -5.08
CA ILE A 191 5.04 4.79 -3.74
C ILE A 191 5.46 3.31 -3.67
N PRO A 192 6.66 2.99 -3.13
CA PRO A 192 7.08 1.60 -2.96
C PRO A 192 6.11 0.79 -2.09
N ALA A 193 5.83 -0.45 -2.48
CA ALA A 193 4.89 -1.33 -1.78
C ALA A 193 5.29 -1.64 -0.32
N SER A 194 6.60 -1.65 0.00
CA SER A 194 7.09 -1.86 1.37
C SER A 194 6.67 -0.73 2.31
N LEU A 195 6.72 0.51 1.82
CA LEU A 195 6.32 1.69 2.57
C LEU A 195 4.81 1.72 2.80
N LEU A 196 4.02 1.36 1.77
CA LEU A 196 2.57 1.21 1.90
C LEU A 196 2.18 0.12 2.90
N ALA A 197 2.92 -1.00 2.94
CA ALA A 197 2.69 -2.05 3.92
C ALA A 197 2.96 -1.60 5.36
N ALA A 198 4.03 -0.82 5.59
CA ALA A 198 4.34 -0.28 6.91
C ALA A 198 3.25 0.67 7.43
N PHE A 199 2.67 1.50 6.55
CA PHE A 199 1.64 2.47 6.95
C PHE A 199 0.21 1.93 6.95
N ASN A 200 -0.06 0.84 6.22
CA ASN A 200 -1.40 0.25 6.16
C ASN A 200 -1.67 -0.67 7.37
N THR A 201 -1.87 -0.07 8.54
CA THR A 201 -2.18 -0.76 9.81
C THR A 201 -3.59 -1.37 9.89
N ARG A 202 -4.42 -1.16 8.85
CA ARG A 202 -5.76 -1.76 8.72
C ARG A 202 -5.69 -3.23 8.32
N GLU A 203 -4.63 -3.63 7.63
CA GLU A 203 -4.47 -5.01 7.18
C GLU A 203 -3.83 -5.86 8.31
N PRO A 204 -4.43 -7.02 8.68
CA PRO A 204 -3.95 -7.80 9.82
C PRO A 204 -2.50 -8.28 9.70
N LEU A 205 -2.04 -8.71 8.52
CA LEU A 205 -0.66 -9.14 8.31
C LEU A 205 0.33 -7.99 8.55
N ASN A 206 0.03 -6.78 8.08
CA ASN A 206 0.86 -5.59 8.36
C ASN A 206 0.93 -5.30 9.87
N ARG A 207 -0.19 -5.40 10.59
CA ARG A 207 -0.22 -5.13 12.03
C ARG A 207 0.65 -6.12 12.80
N VAL A 208 0.54 -7.42 12.53
CA VAL A 208 1.37 -8.42 13.21
C VAL A 208 2.83 -8.29 12.80
N LEU A 209 3.11 -7.97 11.52
CA LEU A 209 4.47 -7.73 11.02
C LEU A 209 5.17 -6.61 11.80
N THR A 210 4.51 -5.46 11.98
CA THR A 210 5.05 -4.33 12.76
C THR A 210 5.31 -4.75 14.21
N LYS A 211 4.35 -5.40 14.87
CA LYS A 211 4.53 -5.87 16.26
C LYS A 211 5.69 -6.87 16.40
N ILE A 212 5.87 -7.78 15.43
CA ILE A 212 6.97 -8.75 15.43
C ILE A 212 8.32 -8.06 15.21
N VAL A 213 8.41 -7.10 14.30
CA VAL A 213 9.65 -6.33 14.05
C VAL A 213 10.04 -5.51 15.27
N ASP A 214 9.09 -4.80 15.88
CA ASP A 214 9.34 -3.94 17.03
C ASP A 214 9.62 -4.74 18.32
N GLY A 215 8.98 -5.89 18.47
CA GLY A 215 9.10 -6.75 19.65
C GLY A 215 10.30 -7.70 19.63
N SER A 216 10.88 -8.00 18.46
CA SER A 216 11.99 -8.94 18.35
C SER A 216 13.34 -8.27 18.62
N THR A 217 14.11 -8.84 19.55
CA THR A 217 15.47 -8.40 19.89
C THR A 217 16.39 -8.33 18.67
N LEU A 218 16.27 -9.28 17.75
CA LEU A 218 17.07 -9.33 16.53
C LEU A 218 16.64 -8.27 15.50
N PHE A 219 15.34 -8.08 15.29
CA PHE A 219 14.83 -7.23 14.21
C PHE A 219 14.78 -5.75 14.59
N ARG A 220 14.47 -5.43 15.85
CA ARG A 220 14.25 -4.07 16.30
C ARG A 220 15.43 -3.16 15.92
N SER A 221 15.12 -2.06 15.22
CA SER A 221 16.10 -1.09 14.74
C SER A 221 17.17 -1.63 13.77
N ARG A 222 16.96 -2.82 13.17
CA ARG A 222 17.87 -3.43 12.18
C ARG A 222 17.17 -3.86 10.89
N ILE A 223 15.91 -3.50 10.69
CA ILE A 223 15.18 -3.73 9.44
C ILE A 223 15.20 -2.45 8.60
N ASP A 224 15.51 -2.58 7.31
CA ASP A 224 15.31 -1.49 6.35
C ASP A 224 13.92 -1.61 5.70
N GLU A 225 13.06 -0.65 6.01
CA GLU A 225 11.66 -0.60 5.57
C GLU A 225 11.47 0.16 4.24
N THR A 226 12.47 0.94 3.87
CA THR A 226 12.36 1.97 2.82
C THR A 226 12.97 1.52 1.50
N SER A 227 14.05 0.74 1.57
CA SER A 227 14.85 0.37 0.40
C SER A 227 14.31 -0.89 -0.30
N LYS A 228 14.58 -1.00 -1.61
CA LYS A 228 14.36 -2.25 -2.38
C LYS A 228 15.50 -3.26 -2.23
N SER A 229 16.66 -2.80 -1.75
CA SER A 229 17.89 -3.60 -1.60
C SER A 229 18.74 -3.02 -0.49
N LEU A 230 19.44 -3.86 0.26
CA LEU A 230 20.41 -3.41 1.26
C LEU A 230 21.71 -2.97 0.55
N SER A 231 22.22 -1.80 0.91
CA SER A 231 23.53 -1.33 0.43
C SER A 231 24.66 -2.17 1.02
N LYS A 232 25.84 -2.19 0.36
CA LYS A 232 26.99 -3.02 0.76
C LYS A 232 27.42 -2.82 2.22
N ASN A 233 27.25 -1.60 2.73
CA ASN A 233 27.66 -1.21 4.08
C ASN A 233 26.45 -0.98 5.01
N SER A 234 25.24 -1.40 4.61
CA SER A 234 24.06 -1.23 5.46
C SER A 234 24.19 -2.10 6.72
N PRO A 235 24.02 -1.52 7.92
CA PRO A 235 24.00 -2.27 9.19
C PRO A 235 22.68 -3.02 9.40
N ALA A 236 21.66 -2.79 8.56
CA ALA A 236 20.41 -3.53 8.61
C ALA A 236 20.63 -5.01 8.25
N ILE A 237 19.96 -5.91 8.96
CA ILE A 237 20.11 -7.36 8.76
C ILE A 237 19.21 -7.86 7.63
N PHE A 238 18.01 -7.30 7.48
CA PHE A 238 17.02 -7.67 6.47
C PHE A 238 16.25 -6.45 5.96
N LEU A 239 15.60 -6.62 4.80
CA LEU A 239 14.56 -5.72 4.33
C LEU A 239 13.21 -6.12 4.95
N LEU A 240 12.32 -5.15 5.15
CA LEU A 240 10.96 -5.42 5.68
C LEU A 240 10.19 -6.43 4.81
N ASN A 241 10.38 -6.39 3.48
CA ASN A 241 9.73 -7.36 2.58
C ASN A 241 10.23 -8.80 2.75
N GLN A 242 11.46 -9.01 3.24
CA GLN A 242 12.01 -10.34 3.53
C GLN A 242 11.41 -10.90 4.82
N VAL A 243 11.26 -10.06 5.85
CA VAL A 243 10.55 -10.43 7.09
C VAL A 243 9.07 -10.68 6.80
N ARG A 244 8.41 -9.85 5.99
CA ARG A 244 7.05 -10.09 5.48
C ARG A 244 6.94 -11.46 4.79
N GLY A 245 7.95 -11.85 4.03
CA GLY A 245 8.03 -13.17 3.39
C GLY A 245 8.05 -14.32 4.40
N MET A 246 8.85 -14.21 5.46
CA MET A 246 8.87 -15.18 6.57
C MET A 246 7.51 -15.29 7.24
N VAL A 247 6.88 -14.17 7.59
CA VAL A 247 5.58 -14.14 8.27
C VAL A 247 4.48 -14.73 7.37
N LYS A 248 4.50 -14.44 6.05
CA LYS A 248 3.60 -15.08 5.07
C LYS A 248 3.81 -16.59 4.99
N GLU A 249 5.05 -17.06 5.00
CA GLU A 249 5.33 -18.50 5.01
C GLU A 249 4.83 -19.14 6.31
N LEU A 250 5.04 -18.48 7.46
CA LEU A 250 4.59 -18.93 8.77
C LEU A 250 3.06 -18.94 8.93
N LEU A 251 2.32 -18.07 8.24
CA LEU A 251 0.85 -18.03 8.32
C LEU A 251 0.19 -18.91 7.26
N PHE A 252 0.73 -18.94 6.04
CA PHE A 252 0.03 -19.43 4.86
C PHE A 252 0.79 -20.53 4.10
N ARG A 253 2.03 -20.86 4.53
CA ARG A 253 2.95 -21.74 3.80
C ARG A 253 3.20 -21.27 2.35
N ASP A 254 3.14 -19.96 2.14
CA ASP A 254 3.38 -19.30 0.85
C ASP A 254 3.88 -17.85 1.00
N TYR A 255 5.21 -17.67 0.99
CA TYR A 255 5.87 -16.37 1.06
C TYR A 255 5.55 -15.45 -0.13
N ALA A 256 5.14 -16.02 -1.26
CA ALA A 256 4.84 -15.29 -2.49
C ALA A 256 3.33 -15.26 -2.78
N LEU A 257 2.50 -15.44 -1.74
CA LEU A 257 1.05 -15.23 -1.80
C LEU A 257 0.74 -13.85 -2.41
N SER A 258 -0.16 -13.81 -3.39
CA SER A 258 -0.52 -12.57 -4.08
C SER A 258 -1.10 -11.54 -3.11
N GLU A 259 -0.78 -10.25 -3.31
CA GLU A 259 -1.30 -9.18 -2.44
C GLU A 259 -2.83 -9.08 -2.44
N SER A 260 -3.48 -9.47 -3.54
CA SER A 260 -4.96 -9.56 -3.62
C SER A 260 -5.57 -10.65 -2.74
N SER A 261 -4.82 -11.71 -2.45
CA SER A 261 -5.30 -12.85 -1.63
C SER A 261 -5.04 -12.65 -0.14
N ILE A 262 -4.12 -11.76 0.24
CA ILE A 262 -3.73 -11.55 1.64
C ILE A 262 -4.94 -11.18 2.51
N PRO A 263 -5.78 -10.18 2.19
CA PRO A 263 -6.83 -9.76 3.12
C PRO A 263 -7.78 -10.90 3.51
N ALA A 264 -8.20 -11.72 2.54
CA ALA A 264 -9.09 -12.85 2.79
C ALA A 264 -8.41 -13.94 3.65
N ARG A 265 -7.16 -14.28 3.35
CA ARG A 265 -6.40 -15.30 4.08
C ARG A 265 -6.03 -14.82 5.49
N SER A 266 -5.59 -13.57 5.63
CA SER A 266 -5.33 -12.91 6.90
C SER A 266 -6.59 -12.92 7.78
N ASN A 267 -7.76 -12.55 7.25
CA ASN A 267 -9.00 -12.57 8.01
C ASN A 267 -9.41 -13.98 8.46
N GLN A 268 -9.12 -15.00 7.65
CA GLN A 268 -9.40 -16.39 7.99
C GLN A 268 -8.55 -16.90 9.17
N VAL A 269 -7.26 -16.54 9.20
CA VAL A 269 -6.29 -17.08 10.18
C VAL A 269 -6.12 -16.15 11.39
N ILE A 270 -5.98 -14.85 11.17
CA ILE A 270 -5.70 -13.80 12.16
C ILE A 270 -6.70 -12.63 12.06
N GLY A 271 -7.97 -12.91 11.78
CA GLY A 271 -8.99 -11.86 11.59
C GLY A 271 -9.42 -11.09 12.84
N THR A 272 -9.18 -11.63 14.03
CA THR A 272 -9.51 -10.96 15.31
C THR A 272 -8.25 -10.48 16.02
N THR A 273 -8.39 -9.48 16.89
CA THR A 273 -7.27 -8.92 17.67
C THR A 273 -6.64 -9.99 18.56
N GLU A 274 -7.44 -10.86 19.18
CA GLU A 274 -6.96 -11.93 20.06
C GLU A 274 -6.11 -12.94 19.28
N ARG A 275 -6.53 -13.30 18.06
CA ARG A 275 -5.75 -14.20 17.19
C ARG A 275 -4.46 -13.54 16.70
N GLN A 276 -4.50 -12.24 16.42
CA GLN A 276 -3.32 -11.46 16.04
C GLN A 276 -2.31 -11.42 17.20
N ASP A 277 -2.77 -11.09 18.40
CA ASP A 277 -1.92 -10.97 19.59
C ASP A 277 -1.31 -12.32 19.97
N ALA A 278 -2.12 -13.40 19.99
CA ALA A 278 -1.61 -14.74 20.23
C ALA A 278 -0.59 -15.19 19.16
N PHE A 279 -0.79 -14.80 17.89
CA PHE A 279 0.19 -15.09 16.83
C PHE A 279 1.50 -14.31 17.03
N VAL A 280 1.40 -13.03 17.40
CA VAL A 280 2.57 -12.18 17.70
C VAL A 280 3.35 -12.76 18.87
N GLU A 281 2.69 -13.10 19.98
CA GLU A 281 3.34 -13.67 21.17
C GLU A 281 4.11 -14.96 20.84
N ARG A 282 3.48 -15.89 20.12
CA ARG A 282 4.14 -17.14 19.71
C ARG A 282 5.32 -16.89 18.78
N THR A 283 5.17 -15.98 17.83
CA THR A 283 6.25 -15.64 16.90
C THR A 283 7.42 -14.95 17.61
N LEU A 284 7.14 -14.07 18.58
CA LEU A 284 8.17 -13.43 19.39
C LEU A 284 8.91 -14.45 20.28
N SER A 285 8.19 -15.39 20.90
CA SER A 285 8.80 -16.48 21.67
C SER A 285 9.71 -17.35 20.80
N MET A 286 9.27 -17.73 19.60
CA MET A 286 10.11 -18.42 18.61
C MET A 286 11.34 -17.58 18.26
N MET A 287 11.16 -16.30 17.91
CA MET A 287 12.25 -15.42 17.53
C MET A 287 13.28 -15.25 18.65
N GLU A 288 12.85 -15.19 19.92
CA GLU A 288 13.74 -15.09 21.07
C GLU A 288 14.58 -16.37 21.25
N MET A 289 13.96 -17.55 21.13
CA MET A 289 14.68 -18.82 21.16
C MET A 289 15.71 -18.94 20.04
N LEU A 290 15.32 -18.57 18.82
CA LEU A 290 16.23 -18.57 17.67
C LEU A 290 17.34 -17.55 17.85
N THR A 291 17.04 -16.34 18.31
CA THR A 291 18.04 -15.28 18.50
C THR A 291 19.06 -15.67 19.57
N THR A 292 18.61 -16.27 20.67
CA THR A 292 19.47 -16.64 21.79
C THR A 292 20.45 -17.77 21.45
N HIS A 293 20.03 -18.72 20.62
CA HIS A 293 20.80 -19.96 20.42
C HIS A 293 21.38 -20.15 19.00
N MET A 294 20.91 -19.38 18.01
CA MET A 294 21.31 -19.58 16.62
C MET A 294 22.47 -18.69 16.22
N THR A 295 23.51 -19.29 15.64
CA THR A 295 24.59 -18.53 15.01
C THR A 295 24.17 -18.07 13.60
N PRO A 296 24.40 -16.81 13.20
CA PRO A 296 25.08 -15.74 13.94
C PRO A 296 24.12 -14.77 14.66
N TRP A 297 22.83 -15.11 14.80
CA TRP A 297 21.82 -14.20 15.35
C TRP A 297 22.12 -13.78 16.78
N GLN A 298 22.63 -14.69 17.63
CA GLN A 298 23.05 -14.37 18.99
C GLN A 298 24.12 -13.27 19.01
N ALA A 299 25.20 -13.46 18.25
CA ALA A 299 26.28 -12.49 18.14
C ALA A 299 25.80 -11.14 17.58
N ILE A 300 24.87 -11.16 16.61
CA ILE A 300 24.31 -9.95 16.02
C ILE A 300 23.43 -9.17 17.00
N ALA A 301 22.68 -9.86 17.86
CA ALA A 301 21.84 -9.23 18.87
C ALA A 301 22.67 -8.41 19.87
N GLU A 302 23.90 -8.83 20.15
CA GLU A 302 24.85 -8.14 21.04
C GLU A 302 25.57 -6.95 20.39
N LEU A 303 25.61 -6.88 19.05
CA LEU A 303 26.25 -5.75 18.37
C LEU A 303 25.48 -4.44 18.61
N PRO A 304 26.09 -3.26 18.46
CA PRO A 304 25.33 -2.01 18.34
C PRO A 304 24.53 -1.98 17.03
N THR A 305 23.49 -1.16 16.96
CA THR A 305 22.65 -0.96 15.76
C THR A 305 23.27 0.00 14.74
N SER A 306 24.27 0.77 15.15
CA SER A 306 25.00 1.73 14.30
C SER A 306 26.48 1.80 14.67
N GLY A 307 27.28 2.46 13.83
CA GLY A 307 28.72 2.64 14.03
C GLY A 307 29.57 1.48 13.49
N GLY A 308 30.89 1.58 13.69
CA GLY A 308 31.89 0.66 13.14
C GLY A 308 31.62 -0.82 13.42
N PRO A 309 31.33 -1.24 14.67
CA PRO A 309 31.05 -2.64 14.99
C PRO A 309 29.78 -3.20 14.32
N ALA A 310 28.78 -2.36 14.02
CA ALA A 310 27.57 -2.80 13.34
C ALA A 310 27.83 -3.31 11.90
N ASN A 311 28.94 -2.89 11.28
CA ASN A 311 29.33 -3.34 9.95
C ASN A 311 29.67 -4.84 9.89
N GLN A 312 29.94 -5.50 11.02
CA GLN A 312 30.17 -6.96 11.08
C GLN A 312 28.97 -7.76 10.54
N VAL A 313 27.75 -7.19 10.62
CA VAL A 313 26.54 -7.77 10.01
C VAL A 313 26.73 -8.05 8.51
N VAL A 314 27.49 -7.21 7.81
CA VAL A 314 27.77 -7.36 6.38
C VAL A 314 28.46 -8.69 6.10
N ASP A 315 29.41 -9.09 6.94
CA ASP A 315 30.16 -10.33 6.76
C ASP A 315 29.33 -11.55 7.15
N TYR A 316 28.51 -11.46 8.20
CA TYR A 316 27.55 -12.53 8.51
C TYR A 316 26.59 -12.81 7.33
N ARG A 317 26.09 -11.79 6.63
CA ARG A 317 25.25 -11.97 5.43
C ARG A 317 25.92 -12.74 4.30
N LYS A 318 27.25 -12.64 4.18
CA LYS A 318 28.02 -13.34 3.14
C LYS A 318 28.21 -14.81 3.43
N HIS A 319 28.23 -15.21 4.71
CA HIS A 319 28.64 -16.56 5.12
C HIS A 319 27.48 -17.43 5.62
N TYR A 320 26.33 -16.84 5.95
CA TYR A 320 25.22 -17.60 6.55
C TYR A 320 23.93 -17.54 5.72
N ILE A 321 23.21 -18.67 5.70
CA ILE A 321 21.92 -18.82 5.01
C ILE A 321 20.78 -18.15 5.79
N ASN A 322 20.74 -18.29 7.11
CA ASN A 322 19.77 -17.61 7.99
C ASN A 322 19.93 -16.08 8.01
N MET A 323 20.91 -15.52 7.30
CA MET A 323 21.09 -14.09 7.05
C MET A 323 20.64 -13.67 5.63
N THR A 324 19.82 -14.49 4.97
CA THR A 324 19.27 -14.24 3.63
C THR A 324 17.75 -14.36 3.61
N ALA A 325 17.11 -13.77 2.60
CA ALA A 325 15.67 -13.92 2.36
C ALA A 325 15.25 -15.40 2.26
N THR A 326 16.04 -16.22 1.54
CA THR A 326 15.79 -17.66 1.41
C THR A 326 15.86 -18.37 2.76
N GLY A 327 16.83 -18.03 3.62
CA GLY A 327 16.93 -18.60 4.96
C GLY A 327 15.72 -18.26 5.83
N LEU A 328 15.26 -17.01 5.80
CA LEU A 328 14.04 -16.60 6.52
C LEU A 328 12.80 -17.35 6.02
N VAL A 329 12.66 -17.55 4.71
CA VAL A 329 11.56 -18.35 4.15
C VAL A 329 11.65 -19.81 4.62
N ILE A 330 12.85 -20.40 4.65
CA ILE A 330 13.04 -21.77 5.17
C ILE A 330 12.64 -21.86 6.65
N ILE A 331 13.08 -20.92 7.47
CA ILE A 331 12.71 -20.84 8.89
C ILE A 331 11.19 -20.72 9.04
N GLY A 332 10.56 -19.82 8.28
CA GLY A 332 9.10 -19.66 8.29
C GLY A 332 8.35 -20.94 7.90
N HIS A 333 8.86 -21.70 6.93
CA HIS A 333 8.27 -22.97 6.52
C HIS A 333 8.40 -24.06 7.59
N VAL A 334 9.57 -24.18 8.22
CA VAL A 334 9.82 -25.16 9.29
C VAL A 334 8.97 -24.80 10.50
N ALA A 335 8.92 -23.52 10.88
CA ALA A 335 8.10 -23.02 11.97
C ALA A 335 6.60 -23.24 11.72
N TYR A 336 6.11 -23.06 10.50
CA TYR A 336 4.73 -23.42 10.14
C TYR A 336 4.40 -24.89 10.45
N GLU A 337 5.34 -25.80 10.19
CA GLU A 337 5.15 -27.23 10.49
C GLU A 337 5.25 -27.53 12.00
N ILE A 338 6.12 -26.83 12.73
CA ILE A 338 6.22 -26.90 14.19
C ILE A 338 4.92 -26.41 14.86
N GLU A 339 4.36 -25.29 14.40
CA GLU A 339 3.16 -24.66 14.98
C GLU A 339 1.88 -25.49 14.84
N LYS A 340 1.88 -26.56 14.04
CA LYS A 340 0.76 -27.50 13.97
C LYS A 340 0.60 -28.34 15.24
N ASN A 341 1.67 -28.49 16.03
CA ASN A 341 1.61 -29.23 17.28
C ASN A 341 1.09 -28.31 18.41
N PRO A 342 0.02 -28.68 19.13
CA PRO A 342 -0.54 -27.84 20.17
C PRO A 342 0.38 -27.70 21.40
N ASP A 343 1.28 -28.65 21.66
CA ASP A 343 2.14 -28.68 22.85
C ASP A 343 3.22 -27.57 22.79
N PRO A 344 3.15 -26.54 23.66
CA PRO A 344 4.15 -25.46 23.69
C PRO A 344 5.56 -25.95 24.08
N GLY A 345 5.67 -26.96 24.94
CA GLY A 345 6.95 -27.52 25.37
C GLY A 345 7.65 -28.26 24.24
N TRP A 346 6.89 -29.07 23.49
CA TRP A 346 7.40 -29.72 22.28
C TRP A 346 7.86 -28.70 21.24
N ARG A 347 7.07 -27.65 20.98
CA ARG A 347 7.46 -26.60 20.01
C ARG A 347 8.74 -25.88 20.42
N THR A 348 8.88 -25.59 21.71
CA THR A 348 10.10 -24.99 22.27
C THR A 348 11.32 -25.88 22.05
N ASP A 349 11.21 -27.20 22.27
CA ASP A 349 12.29 -28.16 21.96
C ASP A 349 12.64 -28.17 20.46
N GLN A 350 11.63 -28.11 19.57
CA GLN A 350 11.89 -28.05 18.12
C GLN A 350 12.59 -26.76 17.70
N TYR A 351 12.22 -25.60 18.25
CA TYR A 351 12.92 -24.35 17.97
C TYR A 351 14.36 -24.36 18.50
N LEU A 352 14.60 -24.98 19.67
CA LEU A 352 15.95 -25.18 20.19
C LEU A 352 16.78 -26.09 19.28
N ARG A 353 16.20 -27.18 18.77
CA ARG A 353 16.88 -28.05 17.79
C ARG A 353 17.16 -27.31 16.48
N LEU A 354 16.22 -26.51 15.99
CA LEU A 354 16.38 -25.71 14.78
C LEU A 354 17.54 -24.71 14.91
N SER A 355 17.70 -24.10 16.09
CA SER A 355 18.79 -23.15 16.34
C SER A 355 20.15 -23.80 16.61
N THR A 356 20.18 -25.01 17.19
CA THR A 356 21.43 -25.65 17.65
C THR A 356 21.95 -26.80 16.79
N LYS A 357 21.08 -27.56 16.11
CA LYS A 357 21.48 -28.73 15.30
C LYS A 357 21.77 -28.40 13.85
N ILE A 358 21.23 -27.28 13.34
CA ILE A 358 21.37 -26.91 11.95
C ILE A 358 22.58 -25.98 11.79
N ASP A 359 23.52 -26.40 10.94
CA ASP A 359 24.61 -25.54 10.53
C ASP A 359 24.13 -24.56 9.44
N TRP A 360 23.94 -23.31 9.83
CA TRP A 360 23.45 -22.25 8.94
C TRP A 360 24.53 -21.62 8.07
N ARG A 361 25.79 -22.08 8.14
CA ARG A 361 26.84 -21.61 7.23
C ARG A 361 26.53 -22.05 5.79
N ARG A 362 26.87 -21.20 4.83
CA ARG A 362 26.61 -21.45 3.41
C ARG A 362 27.36 -22.69 2.88
N ASP A 363 28.52 -23.01 3.40
CA ASP A 363 29.30 -24.17 2.98
C ASP A 363 28.78 -25.50 3.55
N ALA A 364 27.83 -25.48 4.50
CA ALA A 364 27.28 -26.69 5.09
C ALA A 364 26.55 -27.57 4.04
N GLU A 365 26.77 -28.89 4.14
CA GLU A 365 26.33 -29.90 3.18
C GLU A 365 24.80 -29.91 2.98
N ILE A 366 24.04 -29.60 4.05
CA ILE A 366 22.56 -29.59 4.01
C ILE A 366 22.00 -28.65 2.92
N TRP A 367 22.71 -27.57 2.60
CA TRP A 367 22.30 -26.57 1.61
C TRP A 367 22.73 -26.90 0.18
N GLN A 368 23.78 -27.72 0.03
CA GLN A 368 24.38 -28.07 -1.26
C GLN A 368 23.42 -28.91 -2.10
N GLY A 369 23.23 -28.52 -3.36
CA GLY A 369 22.28 -29.18 -4.27
C GLY A 369 20.80 -29.00 -3.91
N ALA A 370 20.47 -28.27 -2.83
CA ALA A 370 19.11 -27.84 -2.54
C ALA A 370 18.93 -26.38 -2.93
N ILE A 371 19.59 -25.46 -2.23
CA ILE A 371 19.50 -24.01 -2.46
C ILE A 371 20.82 -23.41 -2.92
N ILE A 372 21.94 -24.12 -2.80
CA ILE A 372 23.25 -23.67 -3.28
C ILE A 372 23.64 -24.42 -4.54
N SER A 373 24.06 -23.67 -5.56
CA SER A 373 24.62 -24.18 -6.81
C SER A 373 25.79 -23.29 -7.22
N GLY A 374 27.01 -23.80 -7.07
CA GLY A 374 28.22 -22.96 -7.08
C GLY A 374 28.14 -21.91 -5.97
N ASP A 375 28.42 -20.64 -6.29
CA ASP A 375 28.37 -19.54 -5.33
C ASP A 375 26.99 -18.86 -5.20
N LYS A 376 25.97 -19.34 -5.94
CA LYS A 376 24.65 -18.69 -5.99
C LYS A 376 23.65 -19.38 -5.07
N ILE A 377 22.88 -18.56 -4.35
CA ILE A 377 21.71 -19.00 -3.58
C ILE A 377 20.48 -18.90 -4.45
N SER A 378 19.73 -19.99 -4.56
CA SER A 378 18.43 -20.02 -5.19
C SER A 378 17.38 -19.30 -4.33
N THR A 379 16.59 -18.46 -4.97
CA THR A 379 15.48 -17.70 -4.37
C THR A 379 14.11 -18.21 -4.82
N THR A 380 14.08 -19.36 -5.48
CA THR A 380 12.87 -19.97 -6.03
C THR A 380 12.22 -20.95 -5.06
N ARG A 381 10.89 -21.12 -5.17
CA ARG A 381 10.07 -21.89 -4.23
C ARG A 381 10.51 -23.35 -4.08
N ALA A 382 10.75 -24.06 -5.18
CA ALA A 382 11.02 -25.50 -5.14
C ALA A 382 12.33 -25.85 -4.39
N PRO A 383 13.48 -25.22 -4.73
CA PRO A 383 14.71 -25.28 -3.93
C PRO A 383 14.52 -24.97 -2.45
N GLY A 384 13.81 -23.87 -2.13
CA GLY A 384 13.54 -23.49 -0.74
C GLY A 384 12.76 -24.56 0.03
N ARG A 385 11.72 -25.14 -0.59
CA ARG A 385 10.94 -26.25 0.00
C ARG A 385 11.77 -27.52 0.21
N LEU A 386 12.66 -27.84 -0.73
CA LEU A 386 13.57 -28.98 -0.58
C LEU A 386 14.53 -28.77 0.59
N ALA A 387 15.11 -27.58 0.72
CA ALA A 387 15.95 -27.23 1.87
C ALA A 387 15.18 -27.29 3.19
N ALA A 388 13.95 -26.75 3.24
CA ALA A 388 13.10 -26.86 4.42
C ALA A 388 12.82 -28.32 4.81
N LYS A 389 12.57 -29.21 3.83
CA LYS A 389 12.42 -30.65 4.09
C LYS A 389 13.68 -31.27 4.70
N ARG A 390 14.86 -30.94 4.20
CA ARG A 390 16.13 -31.41 4.78
C ARG A 390 16.32 -30.93 6.21
N VAL A 391 16.00 -29.66 6.48
CA VAL A 391 16.05 -29.09 7.84
C VAL A 391 15.08 -29.82 8.77
N MET A 392 13.83 -30.03 8.35
CA MET A 392 12.82 -30.77 9.12
C MET A 392 13.31 -32.19 9.46
N ALA A 393 13.85 -32.91 8.48
CA ALA A 393 14.41 -34.24 8.70
C ALA A 393 15.57 -34.22 9.71
N ALA A 394 16.47 -33.23 9.62
CA ALA A 394 17.62 -33.10 10.53
C ALA A 394 17.23 -32.80 11.99
N ILE A 395 16.11 -32.11 12.23
CA ILE A 395 15.61 -31.86 13.60
C ILE A 395 14.65 -32.95 14.11
N GLY A 396 14.24 -33.88 13.24
CA GLY A 396 13.40 -35.03 13.57
C GLY A 396 11.89 -34.77 13.41
N LEU A 397 11.50 -33.80 12.57
CA LEU A 397 10.10 -33.58 12.22
C LEU A 397 9.65 -34.61 11.17
N PRO A 398 8.43 -35.17 11.30
CA PRO A 398 7.87 -36.07 10.29
C PRO A 398 7.79 -35.37 8.93
N ALA A 399 8.13 -36.08 7.85
CA ALA A 399 7.94 -35.54 6.51
C ALA A 399 6.44 -35.33 6.28
N ALA A 400 6.00 -34.07 6.15
CA ALA A 400 4.63 -33.78 5.75
C ALA A 400 4.37 -34.39 4.37
N ASP A 401 3.42 -35.33 4.30
CA ASP A 401 2.99 -35.98 3.06
C ASP A 401 2.64 -34.91 2.00
N VAL A 402 3.24 -35.08 0.83
CA VAL A 402 2.91 -34.27 -0.34
C VAL A 402 1.66 -34.87 -0.95
N VAL A 403 0.49 -34.35 -0.62
CA VAL A 403 -0.64 -34.44 -1.55
C VAL A 403 -0.39 -33.39 -2.62
N GLU A 404 0.31 -33.79 -3.68
CA GLU A 404 0.28 -33.06 -4.95
C GLU A 404 -1.14 -33.20 -5.52
N GLY A 405 -1.93 -32.13 -5.36
CA GLY A 405 -3.27 -32.02 -5.95
C GLY A 405 -4.42 -32.39 -5.02
N ALA A 406 -4.77 -31.49 -4.09
CA ALA A 406 -6.11 -31.43 -3.48
C ALA A 406 -6.51 -29.96 -3.27
N PRO A 407 -7.81 -29.62 -3.36
CA PRO A 407 -8.28 -28.27 -3.69
C PRO A 407 -7.99 -27.24 -2.59
N GLN A 408 -7.90 -25.98 -3.00
CA GLN A 408 -7.75 -24.82 -2.12
C GLN A 408 -8.88 -24.80 -1.08
N GLY A 409 -8.55 -25.11 0.17
CA GLY A 409 -9.51 -25.09 1.28
C GLY A 409 -8.99 -25.84 2.50
N ALA A 410 -7.81 -25.47 3.02
CA ALA A 410 -7.41 -25.93 4.35
C ALA A 410 -8.12 -25.09 5.42
N GLU A 411 -8.82 -25.75 6.33
CA GLU A 411 -9.47 -25.15 7.49
C GLU A 411 -8.45 -24.38 8.36
N PRO A 412 -8.84 -23.22 8.94
CA PRO A 412 -7.95 -22.46 9.79
C PRO A 412 -7.75 -23.17 11.14
N LEU A 413 -6.47 -23.32 11.51
CA LEU A 413 -6.01 -23.70 12.84
C LEU A 413 -6.54 -22.70 13.88
N LEU A 414 -7.59 -23.08 14.62
CA LEU A 414 -7.93 -22.61 15.97
C LEU A 414 -9.25 -23.29 16.40
N ARG A 415 -9.15 -24.50 16.95
CA ARG A 415 -10.11 -24.95 17.97
C ARG A 415 -9.44 -24.78 19.32
N VAL A 416 -9.84 -23.73 20.03
CA VAL A 416 -9.70 -23.67 21.48
C VAL A 416 -10.97 -24.32 21.99
N GLU A 417 -10.87 -25.57 22.44
CA GLU A 417 -11.90 -26.15 23.31
C GLU A 417 -11.57 -25.76 24.75
N ILE A 418 -12.60 -25.29 25.45
CA ILE A 418 -12.60 -24.72 26.81
C ILE A 418 -12.26 -25.77 27.85
#